data_AF-A0A447PQL2-F1
#
_entry.id   AF-A0A447PQL2-F1
#
_cell.length_a   1.000
_cell.length_b   1.000
_cell.length_c   1.000
_cell.angle_alpha   90.00
_cell.angle_beta   90.00
_cell.angle_gamma   90.00
#
_symmetry.space_group_name_H-M   'P 1'
#
loop_
_entity.id
_entity.type
_entity.pdbx_description
1 polymer ?
#
loop_
_entity_poly.entity_id
_entity_poly.type
_entity_poly.pdbx_seq_one_letter_code
_entity_poly.pdbx_strand_id
1 'polypeptide(L)' 'MTTRTCAVPTPYGDVTTRLYSPQPTSQATLYYLHGGGFILGNLDTHDRIMRLLARYTGCTVIGIDYSLSPQAALSTGH' A
#
# COMPACT_ATOMS: atom_id res chain seq x y z
N MET A 1 -1.69 -16.48 3.86
CA MET A 1 -0.78 -15.57 3.10
C MET A 1 0.12 -14.89 4.10
N THR A 2 1.39 -14.70 3.75
CA THR A 2 2.35 -14.02 4.62
C THR A 2 2.22 -12.52 4.43
N THR A 3 2.30 -11.77 5.53
CA THR A 3 2.30 -10.30 5.50
C THR A 3 3.53 -9.75 6.18
N ARG A 4 4.15 -8.74 5.59
CA ARG A 4 5.32 -8.06 6.15
C ARG A 4 5.17 -6.55 6.01
N THR A 5 5.43 -5.83 7.08
CA THR A 5 5.50 -4.36 7.08
C THR A 5 6.95 -3.93 6.92
N CYS A 6 7.20 -2.93 6.08
CA CYS A 6 8.50 -2.28 5.99
C CYS A 6 8.39 -0.79 5.65
N ALA A 7 9.31 0.00 6.19
CA ALA A 7 9.51 1.38 5.78
C ALA A 7 10.30 1.42 4.46
N VAL A 8 9.88 2.26 3.53
CA VAL A 8 10.55 2.51 2.25
C VAL A 8 10.95 3.98 2.19
N PRO A 9 12.23 4.31 1.96
CA PRO A 9 12.67 5.69 1.91
C PRO A 9 12.12 6.40 0.67
N THR A 10 11.67 7.64 0.85
CA THR A 10 11.26 8.55 -0.23
C THR A 10 11.91 9.92 -0.04
N PRO A 11 11.89 10.82 -1.07
CA PRO A 11 12.40 12.19 -0.92
C PRO A 11 11.75 13.00 0.21
N TYR A 12 10.57 12.59 0.69
CA TYR A 12 9.80 13.28 1.74
C TYR A 12 9.84 12.58 3.11
N GLY A 13 10.67 11.54 3.25
CA GLY A 13 10.75 10.69 4.44
C GLY A 13 10.32 9.25 4.17
N ASP A 14 10.42 8.41 5.19
CA ASP A 14 10.05 7.00 5.09
C ASP A 14 8.53 6.82 5.01
N VAL A 15 8.09 6.00 4.05
CA VAL A 15 6.68 5.62 3.90
C VAL A 15 6.50 4.19 4.35
N THR A 16 5.51 3.95 5.20
CA THR A 16 5.17 2.59 5.65
C THR A 16 4.49 1.84 4.50
N THR A 17 4.96 0.62 4.24
CA THR A 17 4.36 -0.27 3.25
C THR A 17 4.05 -1.62 3.87
N ARG A 18 3.03 -2.31 3.36
CA ARG A 18 2.68 -3.67 3.79
C ARG A 18 2.53 -4.57 2.58
N LEU A 19 3.35 -5.60 2.56
CA LEU A 19 3.40 -6.61 1.52
C LEU A 19 2.51 -7.79 1.91
N TYR A 20 1.72 -8.27 0.96
CA TYR A 20 0.86 -9.45 1.06
C TYR A 20 1.34 -10.46 0.02
N SER A 21 1.93 -11.56 0.48
CA SER A 21 2.46 -12.62 -0.38
C SER A 21 1.52 -13.83 -0.32
N PRO A 22 0.70 -14.08 -1.36
CA PRO A 22 -0.22 -15.22 -1.39
C PRO A 22 0.50 -16.56 -1.55
N GLN A 23 1.70 -16.56 -2.15
CA GLN A 23 2.55 -17.71 -2.44
C GLN A 23 4.05 -17.31 -2.39
N PRO A 24 5.00 -18.27 -2.34
CA PRO A 24 6.43 -17.97 -2.17
C PRO A 24 7.06 -17.16 -3.32
N THR A 25 6.57 -17.34 -4.55
CA THR A 25 7.04 -16.64 -5.75
C THR A 25 5.87 -15.95 -6.43
N SER A 26 6.07 -14.72 -6.91
CA SER A 26 5.03 -13.95 -7.61
C SER A 26 5.50 -13.58 -9.01
N GLN A 27 4.62 -13.69 -10.00
CA GLN A 27 4.91 -13.33 -11.39
C GLN A 27 4.73 -11.83 -11.65
N ALA A 28 4.03 -11.13 -10.77
CA ALA A 28 3.83 -9.68 -10.84
C ALA A 28 3.67 -9.08 -9.43
N THR A 29 3.71 -7.75 -9.35
CA THR A 29 3.47 -7.00 -8.11
C THR A 29 2.40 -5.96 -8.35
N LEU A 30 1.39 -5.94 -7.49
CA LEU A 30 0.31 -4.95 -7.52
C LEU A 30 0.52 -3.94 -6.39
N TYR A 31 0.70 -2.67 -6.74
CA TYR A 31 0.75 -1.58 -5.76
C TYR A 31 -0.66 -1.07 -5.50
N TYR A 32 -1.06 -1.03 -4.22
CA TYR A 32 -2.38 -0.61 -3.78
C TYR A 32 -2.31 0.73 -3.06
N LEU A 33 -3.05 1.71 -3.58
CA LEU A 33 -3.25 3.02 -2.99
C LEU A 33 -4.65 3.05 -2.37
N HIS A 34 -4.73 3.24 -1.06
CA HIS A 34 -6.01 3.22 -0.37
C HIS A 34 -6.85 4.47 -0.68
N GLY A 35 -8.18 4.32 -0.67
CA GLY A 35 -9.11 5.44 -0.78
C GLY A 35 -9.21 6.24 0.53
N GLY A 36 -10.11 7.23 0.55
CA GLY A 36 -10.34 8.10 1.71
C GLY A 36 -10.12 9.59 1.47
N GLY A 37 -10.17 10.02 0.20
CA GLY A 37 -10.16 11.43 -0.18
C GLY A 37 -8.86 12.15 0.20
N PHE A 38 -7.74 11.42 0.30
CA PHE A 38 -6.43 11.92 0.73
C PHE A 38 -6.34 12.36 2.20
N ILE A 39 -7.42 12.27 2.97
CA ILE A 39 -7.49 12.79 4.35
C ILE A 39 -7.68 11.66 5.37
N LEU A 40 -8.22 10.52 4.93
CA LEU A 40 -8.56 9.38 5.77
C LEU A 40 -8.06 8.07 5.15
N GLY A 41 -7.99 7.03 5.97
CA GLY A 41 -7.59 5.69 5.56
C GLY A 41 -6.14 5.38 5.93
N ASN A 42 -5.86 4.08 6.04
CA ASN A 42 -4.54 3.52 6.28
C ASN A 42 -4.53 2.06 5.80
N LEU A 43 -3.41 1.37 6.02
CA LEU A 43 -3.26 -0.04 5.65
C LEU A 43 -4.24 -0.99 6.35
N ASP A 44 -4.74 -0.65 7.54
CA ASP A 44 -5.65 -1.50 8.30
C ASP A 44 -7.09 -1.38 7.78
N THR A 45 -7.54 -0.18 7.41
CA THR A 45 -8.88 0.01 6.85
C THR A 45 -9.08 -0.72 5.52
N HIS A 46 -7.99 -0.97 4.78
CA HIS A 46 -8.02 -1.65 3.49
C HIS A 46 -7.34 -3.04 3.50
N ASP A 47 -6.98 -3.57 4.67
CA ASP A 47 -6.30 -4.87 4.82
C ASP A 47 -7.09 -6.00 4.15
N ARG A 48 -8.41 -6.07 4.38
CA ARG A 48 -9.27 -7.09 3.79
C ARG A 48 -9.28 -7.05 2.26
N ILE A 49 -9.29 -5.85 1.66
CA ILE A 49 -9.31 -5.69 0.20
C ILE A 49 -7.97 -6.16 -0.39
N MET A 50 -6.84 -5.75 0.19
CA MET A 50 -5.51 -6.17 -0.27
C MET A 50 -5.30 -7.67 -0.15
N ARG A 51 -5.80 -8.30 0.93
CA ARG A 51 -5.80 -9.77 1.09
C ARG A 51 -6.60 -10.47 -0.01
N LEU A 52 -7.78 -9.96 -0.34
CA LEU A 52 -8.62 -10.54 -1.40
C LEU A 52 -7.96 -10.37 -2.77
N LEU A 53 -7.39 -9.20 -3.07
CA LEU A 53 -6.63 -8.96 -4.30
C LEU A 53 -5.46 -9.93 -4.43
N ALA A 54 -4.65 -10.09 -3.38
CA ALA A 54 -3.53 -11.03 -3.39
C ALA A 54 -4.00 -12.47 -3.63
N ARG A 55 -5.10 -12.87 -2.98
CA ARG A 55 -5.67 -14.21 -3.15
C ARG A 55 -6.19 -14.46 -4.56
N TYR A 56 -6.92 -13.53 -5.15
CA TYR A 56 -7.54 -13.73 -6.46
C TYR A 56 -6.57 -13.58 -7.62
N THR A 57 -5.56 -12.71 -7.48
CA THR A 57 -4.55 -12.51 -8.53
C THR A 57 -3.39 -13.49 -8.45
N GLY A 58 -3.20 -14.15 -7.29
CA GLY A 58 -1.99 -14.94 -7.01
C GLY A 58 -0.71 -14.09 -6.95
N CYS A 59 -0.83 -12.76 -6.99
CA CYS A 59 0.29 -11.83 -7.04
C CYS A 59 0.56 -11.19 -5.68
N THR A 60 1.81 -10.80 -5.46
CA THR A 60 2.18 -9.96 -4.31
C THR A 60 1.45 -8.61 -4.41
N VAL A 61 0.77 -8.21 -3.34
CA VAL A 61 0.16 -6.88 -3.22
C VAL A 61 0.97 -6.05 -2.23
N ILE A 62 1.28 -4.81 -2.58
CA ILE A 62 1.98 -3.86 -1.69
C ILE A 62 1.05 -2.68 -1.42
N GLY A 63 0.53 -2.61 -0.20
CA GLY A 63 -0.18 -1.43 0.28
C GLY A 63 0.82 -0.34 0.66
N ILE A 64 0.54 0.90 0.24
CA ILE A 64 1.36 2.07 0.56
C ILE A 64 0.55 2.98 1.50
N ASP A 65 1.08 3.22 2.70
CA ASP A 65 0.53 4.14 3.69
C ASP A 65 1.00 5.57 3.39
N TYR A 66 0.49 6.12 2.28
CA TYR A 66 0.93 7.42 1.80
C TYR A 66 0.56 8.52 2.80
N SER A 67 1.40 9.56 2.86
CA SER A 67 1.16 10.69 3.75
C SER A 67 -0.17 11.38 3.42
N LEU A 68 -1.00 11.56 4.44
CA LEU A 68 -2.32 12.18 4.30
C LEU A 68 -2.21 13.71 4.29
N SER A 69 -3.16 14.36 3.61
CA SER A 69 -3.38 15.80 3.71
C SER A 69 -4.02 16.17 5.05
N PRO A 70 -3.75 17.37 5.59
CA PRO A 70 -2.98 18.47 4.99
C PRO A 70 -1.46 18.38 5.16
N GLN A 71 -0.94 17.41 5.92
CA GLN A 71 0.50 17.27 6.21
C GLN A 71 1.32 17.01 4.95
N ALA A 72 0.75 16.26 3.99
CA ALA A 72 1.19 16.24 2.61
C ALA A 72 0.27 17.12 1.76
N ALA A 73 0.83 18.15 1.13
CA ALA A 73 0.14 18.85 0.05
C ALA A 73 -0.02 17.87 -1.12
N LEU A 74 -1.24 17.75 -1.66
CA LEU A 74 -1.42 17.14 -2.98
C LEU A 74 -0.48 17.90 -3.91
N SER A 75 0.46 17.22 -4.56
CA SER A 75 1.37 17.85 -5.52
C SER A 75 0.52 18.42 -6.67
N THR A 76 0.09 19.66 -6.54
CA THR A 76 -0.45 20.45 -7.66
C THR A 76 0.64 20.47 -8.72
N GLY A 77 0.27 20.06 -9.94
CA GLY A 77 1.17 19.58 -10.97
C GLY A 77 2.37 20.47 -11.30
N HIS A 78 3.40 19.82 -11.81
CA HIS A 78 4.27 20.36 -12.84
C HIS A 78 4.02 19.62 -14.14
#